data_AF-A0AA97GBB2-F1
#
_entry.id   AF-A0AA97GBB2-F1
#
_cell.length_a   1.000
_cell.length_b   1.000
_cell.length_c   1.000
_cell.angle_alpha   90.00
_cell.angle_beta   90.00
_cell.angle_gamma   90.00
#
_symmetry.space_group_name_H-M   'P 1'
#
loop_
_entity.id
_entity.type
_entity.pdbx_description
1 polymer ?
#
loop_
_entity_poly.entity_id
_entity_poly.type
_entity_poly.pdbx_seq_one_letter_code
_entity_poly.pdbx_strand_id
1 'polypeptide(L)'
;MSNRENPIVVDLCNKLEEKLKTSGVPKKDFFTNCFYYFHNKENKGSLESYLNRNKISKLRKQKDPDKIILFLYFFENHFGKKSKNHQEDNKNAAFDFYIELSSRVTTIALEKISGCNRSALKSIYSLFQNQRDICHSYGESCIQFQKSSNQFLTKHIRPFTTKWHPQIESDNYDCITFRKELSELQARSNEYMETLENMSWQK
;
A
#
# COMPACT_ATOMS: atom_id res chain seq x y z
N MET A 1 42.88 18.02 26.19
CA MET A 1 42.60 16.63 25.73
C MET A 1 41.85 16.71 24.41
N SER A 2 42.42 16.13 23.34
CA SER A 2 41.95 16.30 21.96
C SER A 2 40.50 15.86 21.80
N ASN A 3 39.65 16.79 21.35
CA ASN A 3 38.21 16.64 21.15
C ASN A 3 37.92 15.81 19.89
N ARG A 4 38.48 14.59 19.81
CA ARG A 4 38.34 13.74 18.63
C ARG A 4 36.93 13.18 18.60
N GLU A 5 36.22 13.46 17.51
CA GLU A 5 34.90 12.90 17.22
C GLU A 5 34.98 11.36 17.20
N ASN A 6 33.92 10.69 17.65
CA ASN A 6 33.86 9.23 17.60
C ASN A 6 33.70 8.80 16.13
N PRO A 7 34.64 8.03 15.55
CA PRO A 7 34.59 7.64 14.13
C PRO A 7 33.29 6.94 13.71
N ILE A 8 32.71 6.12 14.59
CA ILE A 8 31.46 5.39 14.34
C ILE A 8 30.29 6.38 14.23
N VAL A 9 30.23 7.35 15.15
CA VAL A 9 29.21 8.40 15.15
C VAL A 9 29.29 9.25 13.88
N VAL A 10 30.52 9.58 13.45
CA VAL A 10 30.77 10.35 12.23
C VAL A 10 30.27 9.58 11.00
N ASP A 11 30.60 8.30 10.89
CA ASP A 11 30.16 7.42 9.80
C ASP A 11 28.62 7.31 9.75
N LEU A 12 27.98 7.02 10.88
CA LEU A 12 26.51 6.93 10.96
C LEU A 12 25.83 8.26 10.62
N CYS A 13 26.39 9.39 11.06
CA CYS A 13 25.88 10.72 10.67
C CYS A 13 26.04 10.98 9.18
N ASN A 14 27.18 10.59 8.57
CA ASN A 14 27.39 10.71 7.13
C ASN A 14 26.33 9.88 6.37
N LYS A 15 26.11 8.64 6.79
CA LYS A 15 25.12 7.74 6.21
C LYS A 15 23.70 8.30 6.29
N LEU A 16 23.33 8.87 7.44
CA LEU A 16 22.03 9.53 7.62
C LEU A 16 21.90 10.77 6.70
N GLU A 17 22.96 11.57 6.57
CA GLU A 17 22.95 12.72 5.67
C GLU A 17 22.83 12.34 4.20
N GLU A 18 23.56 11.32 3.77
CA GLU A 18 23.48 10.81 2.41
C GLU A 18 22.07 10.30 2.11
N LYS A 19 21.46 9.55 3.04
CA LYS A 19 20.09 9.05 2.92
C LYS A 19 19.06 10.17 2.81
N LEU A 20 19.14 11.17 3.67
CA LEU A 20 18.24 12.33 3.62
C LEU A 20 18.39 13.13 2.32
N LYS A 21 19.63 13.25 1.80
CA LYS A 21 19.90 13.92 0.52
C LYS A 21 19.33 13.12 -0.66
N THR A 22 19.61 11.83 -0.72
CA THR A 22 19.18 10.95 -1.82
C THR A 22 17.66 10.78 -1.87
N SER A 23 16.98 10.79 -0.71
CA SER A 23 15.51 10.74 -0.66
C SER A 23 14.81 12.08 -0.86
N GLY A 24 15.54 13.20 -0.92
CA GLY A 24 14.97 14.55 -1.02
C GLY A 24 14.18 15.00 0.22
N VAL A 25 14.31 14.31 1.36
CA VAL A 25 13.53 14.61 2.57
C VAL A 25 14.19 15.77 3.33
N PRO A 26 13.47 16.88 3.58
CA PRO A 26 14.03 17.98 4.35
C PRO A 26 14.40 17.55 5.77
N LYS A 27 15.59 17.91 6.25
CA LYS A 27 16.07 17.54 7.60
C LYS A 27 15.08 17.94 8.69
N LYS A 28 14.45 19.12 8.56
CA LYS A 28 13.43 19.60 9.51
C LYS A 28 12.23 18.66 9.59
N ASP A 29 11.74 18.20 8.45
CA ASP A 29 10.58 17.32 8.36
C ASP A 29 10.91 15.93 8.88
N PHE A 30 12.09 15.41 8.55
CA PHE A 30 12.60 14.16 9.13
C PHE A 30 12.61 14.18 10.66
N PHE A 31 13.24 15.19 11.27
CA PHE A 31 13.32 15.27 12.74
C PHE A 31 11.97 15.59 13.39
N THR A 32 11.08 16.30 12.69
CA THR A 32 9.70 16.53 13.14
C THR A 32 8.92 15.21 13.19
N ASN A 33 9.03 14.38 12.16
CA ASN A 33 8.41 13.06 12.13
C ASN A 33 9.01 12.12 13.21
N CYS A 34 10.34 12.17 13.42
CA CYS A 34 10.98 11.46 14.53
C CYS A 34 10.39 11.88 15.88
N PHE A 35 10.22 13.20 16.10
CA PHE A 35 9.67 13.71 17.35
C PHE A 35 8.29 13.10 17.66
N TYR A 36 7.36 13.18 16.70
CA TYR A 36 6.02 12.65 16.90
C TYR A 36 5.99 11.12 17.03
N TYR A 37 6.89 10.42 16.36
CA TYR A 37 7.00 8.97 16.46
C TYR A 37 7.52 8.53 17.83
N PHE A 38 8.62 9.13 18.31
CA PHE A 38 9.25 8.73 19.58
C PHE A 38 8.58 9.31 20.83
N HIS A 39 7.87 10.43 20.74
CA HIS A 39 7.25 11.11 21.89
C HIS A 39 5.73 10.98 21.96
N ASN A 40 5.13 10.18 21.07
CA ASN A 40 3.68 10.00 20.93
C ASN A 40 2.97 11.31 20.51
N LYS A 41 1.96 11.22 19.62
CA LYS A 41 1.36 12.41 18.96
C LYS A 41 0.76 13.45 19.92
N GLU A 42 0.49 13.05 21.16
CA GLU A 42 -0.20 13.86 22.17
C GLU A 42 0.73 14.70 23.04
N ASN A 43 2.02 14.36 23.14
CA ASN A 43 2.95 15.05 24.04
C ASN A 43 3.80 16.08 23.28
N LYS A 44 3.21 17.26 23.03
CA LYS A 44 3.87 18.43 22.40
C LYS A 44 4.89 19.11 23.32
N GLY A 45 5.75 18.37 24.01
CA GLY A 45 6.98 18.95 24.57
C GLY A 45 7.69 19.76 23.46
N SER A 46 8.31 20.90 23.78
CA SER A 46 8.62 21.91 22.76
C SER A 46 9.41 21.33 21.57
N LEU A 47 8.71 21.10 20.45
CA LEU A 47 9.26 20.56 19.20
C LEU A 47 10.51 21.35 18.78
N GLU A 48 10.49 22.66 19.00
CA GLU A 48 11.61 23.55 18.76
C GLU A 48 12.85 23.17 19.58
N SER A 49 12.71 22.83 20.86
CA SER A 49 13.81 22.33 21.69
C SER A 49 14.34 21.01 21.17
N TYR A 50 13.45 20.10 20.75
CA TYR A 50 13.84 18.83 20.14
C TYR A 50 14.63 19.04 18.84
N LEU A 51 14.13 19.85 17.92
CA LEU A 51 14.80 20.18 16.65
C LEU A 51 16.15 20.86 16.89
N ASN A 52 16.24 21.74 17.90
CA ASN A 52 17.47 22.41 18.26
C ASN A 52 18.52 21.46 18.85
N ARG A 53 18.12 20.39 19.52
CA ARG A 53 19.01 19.34 20.04
C ARG A 53 19.42 18.35 18.94
N ASN A 54 18.51 18.00 18.04
CA ASN A 54 18.72 16.99 17.00
C ASN A 54 19.14 17.59 15.65
N LYS A 55 20.12 18.52 15.67
CA LYS A 55 20.81 18.97 14.46
C LYS A 55 21.95 17.99 14.16
N ILE A 56 22.18 17.65 12.89
CA ILE A 56 23.23 16.70 12.52
C ILE A 56 24.63 17.14 13.00
N SER A 57 24.92 18.45 12.94
CA SER A 57 26.16 19.01 13.50
C SER A 57 26.33 18.81 15.01
N LYS A 58 25.22 18.71 15.75
CA LYS A 58 25.23 18.37 17.18
C LYS A 58 25.29 16.86 17.40
N LEU A 59 24.59 16.06 16.59
CA LEU A 59 24.65 14.60 16.63
C LEU A 59 26.08 14.09 16.40
N ARG A 60 26.82 14.67 15.45
CA ARG A 60 28.24 14.37 15.21
C ARG A 60 29.12 14.57 16.46
N LYS A 61 28.79 15.56 17.28
CA LYS A 61 29.50 15.86 18.54
C LYS A 61 29.01 15.02 19.71
N GLN A 62 27.80 14.45 19.63
CA GLN A 62 27.29 13.51 20.62
C GLN A 62 27.97 12.16 20.43
N LYS A 63 28.56 11.60 21.48
CA LYS A 63 29.23 10.29 21.43
C LYS A 63 28.25 9.13 21.58
N ASP A 64 27.04 9.26 21.04
CA ASP A 64 25.93 8.32 21.21
C ASP A 64 25.55 7.70 19.84
N PRO A 65 26.08 6.51 19.51
CA PRO A 65 25.78 5.85 18.25
C PRO A 65 24.36 5.26 18.21
N ASP A 66 23.82 4.80 19.34
CA ASP A 66 22.52 4.13 19.41
C ASP A 66 21.40 5.07 19.00
N LYS A 67 21.49 6.33 19.41
CA LYS A 67 20.56 7.37 18.98
C LYS A 67 20.57 7.59 17.46
N ILE A 68 21.73 7.54 16.82
CA ILE A 68 21.83 7.70 15.36
C ILE A 68 21.31 6.44 14.65
N ILE A 69 21.58 5.26 15.21
CA ILE A 69 21.01 3.99 14.73
C ILE A 69 19.48 4.04 14.77
N LEU A 70 18.87 4.57 15.84
CA LEU A 70 17.42 4.76 15.91
C LEU A 70 16.89 5.68 14.80
N PHE A 71 17.61 6.77 14.49
CA PHE A 71 17.24 7.64 13.37
C PHE A 71 17.41 6.96 12.01
N LEU A 72 18.47 6.16 11.82
CA LEU A 72 18.66 5.38 10.59
C LEU A 72 17.56 4.32 10.46
N TYR A 73 17.23 3.60 11.52
CA TYR A 73 16.13 2.63 11.55
C TYR A 73 14.79 3.29 11.23
N PHE A 74 14.50 4.43 11.87
CA PHE A 74 13.32 5.21 11.57
C PHE A 74 13.32 5.67 10.11
N PHE A 75 14.46 6.14 9.61
CA PHE A 75 14.63 6.49 8.21
C PHE A 75 14.28 5.30 7.31
N GLU A 76 14.87 4.12 7.52
CA GLU A 76 14.61 2.95 6.68
C GLU A 76 13.14 2.56 6.65
N ASN A 77 12.48 2.55 7.81
CA ASN A 77 11.08 2.11 7.91
C ASN A 77 10.07 3.14 7.39
N HIS A 78 10.35 4.43 7.53
CA HIS A 78 9.41 5.49 7.17
C HIS A 78 9.73 6.18 5.83
N PHE A 79 10.97 6.09 5.38
CA PHE A 79 11.49 6.75 4.18
C PHE A 79 12.35 5.82 3.29
N GLY A 80 12.98 4.78 3.84
CA GLY A 80 13.81 3.82 3.09
C GLY A 80 13.01 2.84 2.24
N LYS A 81 11.74 2.58 2.58
CA LYS A 81 10.77 1.94 1.68
C LYS A 81 10.15 2.90 0.64
N LYS A 82 10.39 4.21 0.74
CA LYS A 82 9.75 5.25 -0.10
C LYS A 82 10.59 5.75 -1.28
N SER A 83 11.69 5.07 -1.60
CA SER A 83 12.44 5.37 -2.82
C SER A 83 12.65 4.08 -3.59
N LYS A 84 11.69 3.75 -4.43
CA LYS A 84 11.92 3.67 -5.87
C LYS A 84 10.57 3.58 -6.59
N ASN A 85 10.04 4.77 -6.85
CA ASN A 85 9.05 5.08 -7.88
C ASN A 85 7.58 4.77 -7.49
N HIS A 86 6.85 5.77 -6.98
CA HIS A 86 5.39 5.69 -6.73
C HIS A 86 4.62 5.16 -7.95
N GLN A 87 5.11 5.47 -9.15
CA GLN A 87 4.56 4.95 -10.39
C GLN A 87 4.75 3.42 -10.54
N GLU A 88 5.86 2.87 -10.04
CA GLU A 88 6.17 1.44 -10.09
C GLU A 88 5.35 0.66 -9.07
N ASP A 89 5.23 1.14 -7.83
CA ASP A 89 4.34 0.52 -6.83
C ASP A 89 2.89 0.51 -7.29
N ASN A 90 2.45 1.58 -7.97
CA ASN A 90 1.12 1.65 -8.55
C ASN A 90 0.93 0.68 -9.72
N LYS A 91 1.94 0.52 -10.59
CA LYS A 91 1.97 -0.47 -11.67
C LYS A 91 1.93 -1.89 -11.12
N ASN A 92 2.75 -2.19 -10.12
CA ASN A 92 2.84 -3.50 -9.49
C ASN A 92 1.54 -3.86 -8.77
N ALA A 93 0.93 -2.91 -8.04
CA ALA A 93 -0.37 -3.12 -7.42
C ALA A 93 -1.48 -3.39 -8.46
N ALA A 94 -1.46 -2.68 -9.59
CA ALA A 94 -2.39 -2.91 -10.70
C ALA A 94 -2.18 -4.29 -11.34
N PHE A 95 -0.92 -4.71 -11.51
CA PHE A 95 -0.56 -6.02 -12.05
C PHE A 95 -1.00 -7.16 -11.12
N ASP A 96 -0.74 -7.03 -9.82
CA ASP A 96 -1.16 -8.03 -8.83
C ASP A 96 -2.68 -8.22 -8.85
N PHE A 97 -3.44 -7.12 -8.92
CA PHE A 97 -4.90 -7.22 -8.99
C PHE A 97 -5.40 -7.73 -10.36
N TYR A 98 -4.65 -7.48 -11.43
CA TYR A 98 -4.92 -8.06 -12.75
C TYR A 98 -4.76 -9.59 -12.73
N ILE A 99 -3.73 -10.12 -12.08
CA ILE A 99 -3.54 -11.58 -11.90
C ILE A 99 -4.70 -12.18 -11.11
N GLU A 100 -5.14 -11.50 -10.04
CA GLU A 100 -6.30 -11.90 -9.28
C GLU A 100 -7.58 -11.93 -10.13
N LEU A 101 -7.84 -10.93 -10.97
CA LEU A 101 -9.03 -10.90 -11.81
C LEU A 101 -8.98 -11.92 -12.95
N SER A 102 -7.85 -12.05 -13.64
CA SER A 102 -7.66 -12.92 -14.82
C SER A 102 -7.77 -14.42 -14.52
N SER A 103 -7.45 -14.82 -13.29
CA SER A 103 -7.53 -16.21 -12.85
C SER A 103 -8.89 -16.61 -12.25
N ARG A 104 -9.80 -15.65 -12.08
CA ARG A 104 -11.06 -15.85 -11.36
C ARG A 104 -12.25 -15.98 -12.30
N VAL A 105 -13.32 -16.51 -11.73
CA VAL A 105 -14.66 -16.57 -12.34
C VAL A 105 -15.22 -15.19 -12.72
N THR A 106 -14.62 -14.11 -12.24
CA THR A 106 -14.94 -12.76 -12.68
C THR A 106 -14.53 -12.47 -14.11
N THR A 107 -13.66 -13.26 -14.74
CA THR A 107 -13.22 -13.04 -16.15
C THR A 107 -13.30 -14.32 -16.97
N ILE A 108 -13.27 -15.48 -16.30
CA ILE A 108 -13.45 -16.79 -16.92
C ILE A 108 -14.92 -17.20 -16.84
N ALA A 109 -15.53 -17.44 -18.01
CA ALA A 109 -16.91 -17.94 -18.10
C ALA A 109 -17.02 -19.27 -17.33
N LEU A 110 -17.99 -19.36 -16.41
CA LEU A 110 -18.36 -20.68 -15.90
C LEU A 110 -19.07 -21.45 -17.01
N GLU A 111 -18.72 -22.72 -17.12
CA GLU A 111 -19.47 -23.63 -17.96
C GLU A 111 -20.96 -23.61 -17.58
N LYS A 112 -21.85 -23.68 -18.57
CA LYS A 112 -23.30 -23.54 -18.34
C LYS A 112 -23.90 -24.71 -17.57
N ILE A 113 -23.27 -25.88 -17.65
CA ILE A 113 -23.76 -27.16 -17.12
C ILE A 113 -23.01 -27.54 -15.82
N SER A 114 -21.84 -26.94 -15.56
CA SER A 114 -20.99 -27.25 -14.41
C SER A 114 -20.60 -25.99 -13.62
N GLY A 115 -20.10 -26.18 -12.40
CA GLY A 115 -19.64 -25.09 -11.53
C GLY A 115 -20.66 -24.63 -10.49
N CYS A 116 -20.17 -24.35 -9.29
CA CYS A 116 -21.00 -24.03 -8.13
C CYS A 116 -21.18 -22.51 -7.97
N ASN A 117 -22.43 -22.03 -7.99
CA ASN A 117 -22.78 -20.61 -7.84
C ASN A 117 -22.29 -20.03 -6.50
N ARG A 118 -22.37 -20.83 -5.42
CA ARG A 118 -21.88 -20.46 -4.09
C ARG A 118 -20.37 -20.27 -4.08
N SER A 119 -19.62 -21.17 -4.72
CA SER A 119 -18.16 -21.03 -4.86
C SER A 119 -17.78 -19.84 -5.73
N ALA A 120 -18.53 -19.59 -6.81
CA ALA A 120 -18.31 -18.44 -7.68
C ALA A 120 -18.52 -17.13 -6.91
N LEU A 121 -19.63 -17.02 -6.17
CA LEU A 121 -19.93 -15.85 -5.34
C LEU A 121 -18.85 -15.63 -4.26
N LYS A 122 -18.37 -16.70 -3.62
CA LYS A 122 -17.26 -16.62 -2.65
C LYS A 122 -15.97 -16.11 -3.28
N SER A 123 -15.63 -16.59 -4.48
CA SER A 123 -14.46 -16.11 -5.23
C SER A 123 -14.58 -14.62 -5.55
N ILE A 124 -15.75 -14.17 -6.02
CA ILE A 124 -16.02 -12.76 -6.33
C ILE A 124 -15.89 -11.89 -5.07
N TYR A 125 -16.48 -12.31 -3.95
CA TYR A 125 -16.42 -11.57 -2.70
C TYR A 125 -14.98 -11.43 -2.16
N SER A 126 -14.14 -12.44 -2.36
CA SER A 126 -12.73 -12.39 -1.88
C SER A 126 -11.90 -11.28 -2.52
N LEU A 127 -12.32 -10.72 -3.67
CA LEU A 127 -11.64 -9.58 -4.30
C LEU A 127 -11.54 -8.36 -3.39
N PHE A 128 -12.51 -8.14 -2.48
CA PHE A 128 -12.42 -7.07 -1.50
C PHE A 128 -11.23 -7.24 -0.55
N GLN A 129 -10.96 -8.47 -0.13
CA GLN A 129 -9.85 -8.76 0.76
C GLN A 129 -8.52 -8.64 0.02
N ASN A 130 -8.42 -9.25 -1.17
CA ASN A 130 -7.21 -9.19 -1.99
C ASN A 130 -6.84 -7.75 -2.33
N GLN A 131 -7.81 -6.91 -2.69
CA GLN A 131 -7.58 -5.49 -2.97
C GLN A 131 -7.00 -4.76 -1.75
N ARG A 132 -7.51 -5.03 -0.54
CA ARG A 132 -6.97 -4.43 0.69
C ARG A 132 -5.57 -4.93 0.98
N ASP A 133 -5.29 -6.21 0.80
CA ASP A 133 -3.97 -6.79 1.06
C ASP A 133 -2.91 -6.26 0.10
N ILE A 134 -3.26 -6.08 -1.18
CA ILE A 134 -2.44 -5.37 -2.17
C ILE A 134 -2.19 -3.94 -1.69
N CYS A 135 -3.24 -3.17 -1.36
CA CYS A 135 -3.06 -1.80 -0.87
C CYS A 135 -2.23 -1.70 0.42
N HIS A 136 -2.33 -2.66 1.33
CA HIS A 136 -1.48 -2.69 2.52
C HIS A 136 -0.01 -3.02 2.19
N SER A 137 0.22 -3.86 1.18
CA SER A 137 1.56 -4.26 0.75
C SER A 137 2.32 -3.10 0.09
N TYR A 138 1.65 -2.32 -0.75
CA TYR A 138 2.24 -1.17 -1.46
C TYR A 138 2.07 0.17 -0.74
N GLY A 139 1.18 0.25 0.25
CA GLY A 139 0.92 1.46 1.04
C GLY A 139 0.41 2.63 0.19
N GLU A 140 0.71 3.86 0.63
CA GLU A 140 0.25 5.09 -0.02
C GLU A 140 0.75 5.30 -1.45
N SER A 141 1.80 4.57 -1.87
CA SER A 141 2.35 4.67 -3.23
C SER A 141 1.40 4.15 -4.32
N CYS A 142 0.44 3.27 -4.00
CA CYS A 142 -0.51 2.71 -4.97
C CYS A 142 -1.83 3.50 -5.08
N ILE A 143 -1.84 4.80 -4.76
CA ILE A 143 -3.09 5.56 -4.59
C ILE A 143 -3.97 5.62 -5.85
N GLN A 144 -3.40 5.55 -7.07
CA GLN A 144 -4.20 5.56 -8.29
C GLN A 144 -4.89 4.20 -8.51
N PHE A 145 -4.16 3.10 -8.30
CA PHE A 145 -4.71 1.75 -8.25
C PHE A 145 -5.80 1.64 -7.18
N GLN A 146 -5.54 2.12 -5.97
CA GLN A 146 -6.50 2.07 -4.87
C GLN A 146 -7.81 2.78 -5.24
N LYS A 147 -7.75 3.99 -5.81
CA LYS A 147 -8.93 4.74 -6.24
C LYS A 147 -9.70 3.99 -7.33
N SER A 148 -8.98 3.53 -8.36
CA SER A 148 -9.55 2.80 -9.50
C SER A 148 -10.22 1.49 -9.06
N SER A 149 -9.53 0.68 -8.28
CA SER A 149 -10.01 -0.63 -7.81
C SER A 149 -11.18 -0.46 -6.84
N ASN A 150 -11.12 0.50 -5.91
CA ASN A 150 -12.23 0.77 -5.01
C ASN A 150 -13.50 1.21 -5.76
N GLN A 151 -13.35 2.01 -6.82
CA GLN A 151 -14.47 2.42 -7.67
C GLN A 151 -15.08 1.21 -8.40
N PHE A 152 -14.26 0.35 -9.00
CA PHE A 152 -14.72 -0.88 -9.66
C PHE A 152 -15.46 -1.81 -8.67
N LEU A 153 -14.84 -2.09 -7.52
CA LEU A 153 -15.42 -2.94 -6.48
C LEU A 153 -16.75 -2.38 -5.95
N THR A 154 -16.82 -1.07 -5.73
CA THR A 154 -18.04 -0.43 -5.20
C THR A 154 -19.16 -0.38 -6.22
N LYS A 155 -18.84 -0.14 -7.50
CA LYS A 155 -19.83 0.02 -8.57
C LYS A 155 -20.35 -1.31 -9.12
N HIS A 156 -19.50 -2.34 -9.18
CA HIS A 156 -19.82 -3.59 -9.88
C HIS A 156 -19.88 -4.80 -8.94
N ILE A 157 -18.85 -5.02 -8.13
CA ILE A 157 -18.78 -6.21 -7.27
C ILE A 157 -19.74 -6.11 -6.07
N ARG A 158 -19.85 -4.94 -5.43
CA ARG A 158 -20.70 -4.74 -4.25
C ARG A 158 -22.19 -4.96 -4.55
N PRO A 159 -22.80 -4.38 -5.59
CA PRO A 159 -24.22 -4.62 -5.87
C PRO A 159 -24.51 -6.09 -6.17
N PHE A 160 -23.63 -6.75 -6.93
CA PHE A 160 -23.76 -8.17 -7.25
C PHE A 160 -23.71 -9.04 -5.98
N THR A 161 -22.68 -8.85 -5.15
CA THR A 161 -22.51 -9.62 -3.92
C THR A 161 -23.64 -9.36 -2.91
N THR A 162 -24.04 -8.10 -2.70
CA THR A 162 -25.16 -7.74 -1.83
C THR A 162 -26.48 -8.39 -2.25
N LYS A 163 -26.76 -8.45 -3.56
CA LYS A 163 -27.97 -9.08 -4.08
C LYS A 163 -27.96 -10.59 -3.86
N TRP A 164 -26.86 -11.26 -4.20
CA TRP A 164 -26.83 -12.71 -4.32
C TRP A 164 -26.43 -13.46 -3.06
N HIS A 165 -25.71 -12.82 -2.10
CA HIS A 165 -25.34 -13.49 -0.84
C HIS A 165 -26.56 -14.03 -0.07
N PRO A 166 -27.59 -13.22 0.25
CA PRO A 166 -28.73 -13.72 1.02
C PRO A 166 -29.54 -14.79 0.28
N GLN A 167 -29.68 -14.65 -1.05
CA GLN A 167 -30.48 -15.57 -1.87
C GLN A 167 -29.80 -16.93 -2.04
N ILE A 168 -28.48 -16.93 -2.27
CA ILE A 168 -27.72 -18.18 -2.34
C ILE A 168 -27.61 -18.81 -0.97
N GLU A 169 -27.46 -18.05 0.11
CA GLU A 169 -27.43 -18.61 1.48
C GLU A 169 -28.72 -19.32 1.86
N SER A 170 -29.87 -18.77 1.48
CA SER A 170 -31.19 -19.38 1.70
C SER A 170 -31.55 -20.49 0.71
N ASP A 171 -30.65 -20.84 -0.22
CA ASP A 171 -30.87 -21.78 -1.34
C ASP A 171 -32.15 -21.49 -2.15
N ASN A 172 -32.65 -20.25 -2.09
CA ASN A 172 -33.83 -19.77 -2.78
C ASN A 172 -33.43 -18.64 -3.74
N TYR A 173 -32.88 -19.02 -4.88
CA TYR A 173 -32.39 -18.08 -5.87
C TYR A 173 -32.60 -18.61 -7.30
N ASP A 174 -32.82 -17.68 -8.22
CA ASP A 174 -32.90 -18.02 -9.64
C ASP A 174 -31.49 -18.19 -10.24
N CYS A 175 -31.11 -19.44 -10.47
CA CYS A 175 -29.84 -19.81 -11.09
C CYS A 175 -29.64 -19.18 -12.47
N ILE A 176 -30.72 -19.04 -13.26
CA ILE A 176 -30.65 -18.50 -14.63
C ILE A 176 -30.34 -17.00 -14.56
N THR A 177 -31.06 -16.26 -13.72
CA THR A 177 -30.80 -14.83 -13.52
C THR A 177 -29.41 -14.60 -12.90
N PHE A 178 -28.97 -15.41 -11.93
CA PHE A 178 -27.61 -15.32 -11.39
C PHE A 178 -26.56 -15.48 -12.48
N ARG A 179 -26.69 -16.49 -13.34
CA ARG A 179 -25.72 -16.76 -14.42
C ARG A 179 -25.71 -15.67 -15.49
N LYS A 180 -26.87 -15.09 -15.79
CA LYS A 180 -26.97 -13.94 -16.69
C LYS A 180 -26.23 -12.72 -16.12
N GLU A 181 -26.51 -12.34 -14.88
CA GLU A 181 -25.87 -11.19 -14.23
C GLU A 181 -24.37 -11.43 -13.99
N LEU A 182 -23.97 -12.68 -13.74
CA LEU A 182 -22.57 -13.05 -13.65
C LEU A 182 -21.86 -12.84 -14.99
N SER A 183 -22.50 -13.20 -16.10
CA SER A 183 -21.95 -12.94 -17.44
C SER A 183 -21.81 -11.44 -17.72
N GLU A 184 -22.76 -10.61 -17.25
CA GLU A 184 -22.67 -9.15 -17.35
C GLU A 184 -21.53 -8.60 -16.49
N LEU A 185 -21.37 -9.11 -15.27
CA LEU A 185 -20.24 -8.79 -14.39
C LEU A 185 -18.90 -9.18 -15.01
N GLN A 186 -18.85 -10.32 -15.72
CA GLN A 186 -17.65 -10.78 -16.41
C GLN A 186 -17.24 -9.82 -17.53
N ALA A 187 -18.20 -9.33 -18.32
CA ALA A 187 -17.93 -8.31 -19.32
C ALA A 187 -17.33 -7.04 -18.69
N ARG A 188 -17.90 -6.55 -17.58
CA ARG A 188 -17.36 -5.39 -16.85
C ARG A 188 -15.99 -5.63 -16.25
N SER A 189 -15.72 -6.84 -15.78
CA SER A 189 -14.42 -7.21 -15.22
C SER A 189 -13.35 -7.25 -16.30
N ASN A 190 -13.69 -7.71 -17.52
CA ASN A 190 -12.79 -7.68 -18.67
C ASN A 190 -12.48 -6.24 -19.09
N GLU A 191 -13.47 -5.35 -19.18
CA GLU A 191 -13.24 -3.90 -19.41
C GLU A 191 -12.30 -3.30 -18.34
N TYR A 192 -12.44 -3.74 -17.09
CA TYR A 192 -11.57 -3.28 -16.02
C TYR A 192 -10.16 -3.87 -16.08
N MET A 193 -10.00 -5.10 -16.57
CA MET A 193 -8.68 -5.68 -16.83
C MET A 193 -7.89 -4.87 -17.85
N GLU A 194 -8.53 -4.38 -18.92
CA GLU A 194 -7.88 -3.47 -19.87
C GLU A 194 -7.40 -2.18 -19.18
N THR A 195 -8.17 -1.66 -18.23
CA THR A 195 -7.75 -0.49 -17.43
C THR A 195 -6.52 -0.81 -16.56
N LEU A 196 -6.48 -1.99 -15.94
CA LEU A 196 -5.34 -2.43 -15.13
C LEU A 196 -4.09 -2.72 -15.98
N GLU A 197 -4.24 -3.32 -17.16
CA GLU A 197 -3.15 -3.50 -18.11
C GLU A 197 -2.56 -2.14 -18.50
N ASN A 198 -3.41 -1.19 -18.91
CA ASN A 198 -2.94 0.15 -19.23
C ASN A 198 -2.22 0.82 -18.05
N MET A 199 -2.67 0.60 -16.82
CA MET A 199 -2.00 1.12 -15.62
C MET A 199 -0.66 0.43 -15.33
N SER A 200 -0.54 -0.86 -15.62
CA SER A 200 0.64 -1.68 -15.32
C SER A 200 1.76 -1.52 -16.35
N TRP A 201 1.40 -1.39 -17.63
CA TRP A 201 2.34 -1.46 -18.75
C TRP A 201 2.69 -0.08 -19.37
N GLN A 202 2.26 1.03 -18.75
CA GLN A 202 2.61 2.38 -19.21
C GLN A 202 4.14 2.61 -19.12
N LYS A 203 4.78 2.84 -20.28
CA LYS A 203 6.22 3.19 -20.37
C LYS A 203 6.51 4.56 -19.80
#